data_AF-A0A6V8LZ25-F1
#
_entry.id   AF-A0A6V8LZ25-F1
#
_cell.length_a   1.000
_cell.length_b   1.000
_cell.length_c   1.000
_cell.angle_alpha   90.00
_cell.angle_beta   90.00
_cell.angle_gamma   90.00
#
_symmetry.space_group_name_H-M   'P 1'
#
loop_
_entity.id
_entity.type
_entity.pdbx_description
1 polymer ?
#
loop_
_entity_poly.entity_id
_entity_poly.type
_entity_poly.pdbx_seq_one_letter_code
_entity_poly.pdbx_strand_id
1 'polypeptide(L)'
;MRAFNESEQAILRVVEAFDGVVKYLGITPEEHLVSYSQKHLERLLDEEILERAKLRFFSGKIKGVRFTRDGLAIWRLFTGQETPEAKLPDAGLLVRDLYLRNGLSSTDEATPRDTLLKHHSRRALVDAFQAGLVAKVKIRHPGGEKTKGFVVTHAGYAWLRGNSLI
;
A
#
# COMPACT_ATOMS: atom_id res chain seq x y z
N MET A 1 20.39 5.87 -16.40
CA MET A 1 19.32 5.30 -15.57
C MET A 1 19.69 5.54 -14.12
N ARG A 2 18.81 6.15 -13.30
CA ARG A 2 19.11 6.39 -11.88
C ARG A 2 19.14 5.05 -11.15
N ALA A 3 20.20 4.78 -10.41
CA ALA A 3 20.25 3.65 -9.50
C ALA A 3 19.71 4.07 -8.14
N PHE A 4 18.82 3.27 -7.55
CA PHE A 4 18.33 3.43 -6.20
C PHE A 4 19.04 2.46 -5.26
N ASN A 5 19.48 2.91 -4.09
CA ASN A 5 19.99 1.99 -3.07
C ASN A 5 18.84 1.20 -2.41
N GLU A 6 19.17 0.16 -1.65
CA GLU A 6 18.16 -0.73 -1.03
C GLU A 6 17.17 0.03 -0.14
N SER A 7 17.63 1.02 0.62
CA SER A 7 16.77 1.85 1.48
C SER A 7 15.79 2.69 0.66
N GLU A 8 16.26 3.32 -0.42
CA GLU A 8 15.43 4.08 -1.35
C GLU A 8 14.41 3.19 -2.05
N GLN A 9 14.84 2.01 -2.53
CA GLN A 9 13.93 1.04 -3.12
C GLN A 9 12.85 0.59 -2.14
N ALA A 10 13.19 0.37 -0.87
CA ALA A 10 12.21 -0.01 0.14
C ALA A 10 11.19 1.10 0.41
N ILE A 11 11.61 2.37 0.43
CA ILE A 11 10.70 3.52 0.51
C ILE A 11 9.80 3.55 -0.72
N LEU A 12 10.37 3.47 -1.93
CA LEU A 12 9.63 3.58 -3.19
C LEU A 12 8.60 2.47 -3.38
N ARG A 13 8.91 1.23 -2.95
CA ARG A 13 7.94 0.12 -2.93
C ARG A 13 6.76 0.40 -2.01
N VAL A 14 7.01 0.97 -0.82
CA VAL A 14 5.91 1.38 0.06
C VAL A 14 5.10 2.47 -0.59
N VAL A 15 5.74 3.47 -1.20
CA VAL A 15 5.00 4.55 -1.86
C VAL A 15 4.15 4.05 -3.03
N GLU A 16 4.68 3.10 -3.81
CA GLU A 16 3.97 2.49 -4.94
C GLU A 16 2.74 1.73 -4.49
N ALA A 17 2.79 1.08 -3.32
CA ALA A 17 1.65 0.39 -2.75
C ALA A 17 0.46 1.34 -2.45
N PHE A 18 0.72 2.62 -2.17
CA PHE A 18 -0.30 3.63 -1.92
C PHE A 18 -0.72 4.42 -3.16
N ASP A 19 0.06 4.40 -4.25
CA ASP A 19 -0.18 5.18 -5.49
C ASP A 19 -1.61 4.99 -6.04
N GLY A 20 -2.14 3.77 -5.99
CA GLY A 20 -3.50 3.47 -6.44
C GLY A 20 -4.55 3.32 -5.33
N VAL A 21 -4.26 3.67 -4.08
CA VAL A 21 -5.25 3.59 -3.00
C VAL A 21 -6.14 4.83 -3.01
N VAL A 22 -7.38 4.66 -3.47
CA VAL A 22 -8.37 5.76 -3.68
C VAL A 22 -8.56 6.63 -2.45
N LYS A 23 -8.71 6.03 -1.25
CA LYS A 23 -8.84 6.76 0.03
C LYS A 23 -7.72 7.79 0.23
N TYR A 24 -6.52 7.43 -0.18
CA TYR A 24 -5.33 8.23 0.03
C TYR A 24 -4.94 9.06 -1.19
N LEU A 25 -5.60 8.88 -2.35
CA LEU A 25 -5.29 9.57 -3.61
C LEU A 25 -3.79 9.53 -3.96
N GLY A 26 -3.19 8.36 -3.80
CA GLY A 26 -1.77 8.13 -4.04
C GLY A 26 -0.83 8.53 -2.89
N ILE A 27 -1.36 9.13 -1.81
CA ILE A 27 -0.55 9.63 -0.70
C ILE A 27 -0.21 8.50 0.27
N THR A 28 1.08 8.24 0.44
CA THR A 28 1.60 7.41 1.53
C THR A 28 1.67 8.22 2.81
N PRO A 29 0.86 7.93 3.84
CA PRO A 29 0.87 8.73 5.07
C PRO A 29 2.22 8.65 5.79
N GLU A 30 2.64 9.75 6.43
CA GLU A 30 3.94 9.86 7.12
C GLU A 30 4.18 8.72 8.13
N GLU A 31 3.14 8.23 8.79
CA GLU A 31 3.24 7.13 9.75
C GLU A 31 3.72 5.79 9.16
N HIS A 32 3.62 5.61 7.84
CA HIS A 32 4.15 4.45 7.12
C HIS A 32 5.63 4.61 6.75
N LEU A 33 6.19 5.81 6.90
CA LEU A 33 7.55 6.15 6.52
C LEU A 33 8.50 6.32 7.72
N VAL A 34 7.97 6.31 8.96
CA VAL A 34 8.72 6.58 10.19
C VAL A 34 9.89 5.62 10.41
N SER A 35 9.79 4.38 9.93
CA SER A 35 10.85 3.37 10.06
C SER A 35 12.01 3.55 9.06
N TYR A 36 11.88 4.47 8.10
CA TYR A 36 12.89 4.70 7.07
C TYR A 36 13.77 5.89 7.41
N SER A 37 15.01 5.85 6.91
CA SER A 37 15.96 6.94 7.10
C SER A 37 15.44 8.23 6.46
N GLN A 38 15.34 9.29 7.27
CA GLN A 38 14.92 10.61 6.79
C GLN A 38 15.86 11.13 5.69
N LYS A 39 17.16 10.83 5.76
CA LYS A 39 18.13 11.22 4.73
C LYS A 39 17.78 10.66 3.35
N HIS A 40 17.35 9.39 3.27
CA HIS A 40 16.96 8.78 2.01
C HIS A 40 15.62 9.33 1.50
N LEU A 41 14.69 9.60 2.41
CA LEU A 41 13.41 10.22 2.05
C LEU A 41 13.60 11.64 1.50
N GLU A 42 14.36 12.50 2.18
CA GLU A 42 14.63 13.86 1.69
C GLU A 42 15.35 13.83 0.34
N ARG A 43 16.31 12.92 0.14
CA ARG A 43 16.96 12.77 -1.17
C ARG A 43 15.98 12.40 -2.30
N LEU A 44 14.98 11.55 -2.03
CA LEU A 44 13.95 11.22 -3.03
C LEU A 44 13.01 12.40 -3.31
N LEU A 45 12.82 13.31 -2.34
CA LEU A 45 12.07 14.55 -2.49
C LEU A 45 12.86 15.61 -3.27
N ASP A 46 14.13 15.82 -2.90
CA ASP A 46 15.03 16.80 -3.54
C ASP A 46 15.29 16.47 -5.02
N GLU A 47 15.32 15.17 -5.34
CA GLU A 47 15.47 14.70 -6.73
C GLU A 47 14.11 14.51 -7.44
N GLU A 48 13.03 15.09 -6.92
CA GLU A 48 11.68 15.16 -7.52
C GLU A 48 11.08 13.79 -7.90
N ILE A 49 11.51 12.69 -7.27
CA ILE A 49 10.88 11.36 -7.45
C ILE A 49 9.59 11.28 -6.65
N LEU A 50 9.64 11.83 -5.43
CA LEU A 50 8.53 11.94 -4.53
C LEU A 50 8.18 13.40 -4.34
N GLU A 51 6.92 13.69 -4.02
CA GLU A 51 6.48 15.00 -3.58
C GLU A 51 5.72 14.90 -2.26
N ARG A 52 5.84 15.94 -1.42
CA ARG A 52 5.04 16.07 -0.21
C ARG A 52 3.61 16.41 -0.61
N ALA A 53 2.66 15.59 -0.15
CA ALA A 53 1.26 15.78 -0.43
C ALA A 53 0.45 15.87 0.87
N LYS A 54 -0.59 16.69 0.82
CA LYS A 54 -1.51 16.86 1.94
C LYS A 54 -2.93 16.88 1.42
N LEU A 55 -3.75 15.99 1.97
CA LEU A 55 -5.19 16.00 1.72
C LEU A 55 -5.95 16.47 2.95
N ARG A 56 -6.99 17.28 2.73
CA ARG A 56 -7.98 17.64 3.74
C ARG A 56 -9.32 17.03 3.34
N PHE A 57 -9.94 16.33 4.29
CA PHE A 57 -11.30 15.81 4.20
C PHE A 57 -12.14 16.46 5.30
N PHE A 58 -13.47 16.35 5.19
CA PHE A 58 -14.38 16.79 6.24
C PHE A 58 -14.08 16.17 7.62
N SER A 59 -13.55 14.94 7.66
CA SER A 59 -13.29 14.19 8.89
C SER A 59 -11.82 14.18 9.35
N GLY A 60 -10.90 14.81 8.60
CA GLY A 60 -9.48 14.78 8.96
C GLY A 60 -8.51 15.33 7.91
N LYS A 61 -7.22 15.17 8.19
CA LYS A 61 -6.12 15.55 7.30
C LYS A 61 -5.15 14.39 7.15
N ILE A 62 -4.67 14.16 5.95
CA ILE A 62 -3.60 13.20 5.66
C ILE A 62 -2.40 14.00 5.17
N LYS A 63 -1.23 13.70 5.72
CA LYS A 63 0.07 14.23 5.29
C LYS A 63 0.96 13.06 4.95
N GLY A 64 1.74 13.20 3.90
CA GLY A 64 2.53 12.10 3.39
C GLY A 64 3.35 12.50 2.19
N VAL A 65 3.82 11.48 1.48
CA VAL A 65 4.47 11.63 0.18
C VAL A 65 3.73 10.81 -0.86
N ARG A 66 3.84 11.20 -2.12
CA ARG A 66 3.42 10.38 -3.27
C ARG A 66 4.45 10.49 -4.37
N PHE A 67 4.37 9.62 -5.36
CA PHE A 67 5.17 9.79 -6.55
C PHE A 67 4.81 11.09 -7.28
N THR A 68 5.82 11.76 -7.82
CA THR A 68 5.60 12.65 -8.95
C THR A 68 5.30 11.82 -10.20
N ARG A 69 4.71 12.44 -11.22
CA ARG A 69 4.44 11.75 -12.50
C ARG A 69 5.73 11.14 -13.09
N ASP A 70 6.81 11.91 -13.08
CA ASP A 70 8.09 11.49 -13.65
C ASP A 70 8.82 10.50 -12.74
N GLY A 71 8.72 10.68 -11.42
CA GLY A 71 9.26 9.74 -10.42
C GLY A 71 8.69 8.34 -10.54
N LEU A 72 7.37 8.23 -10.76
CA LEU A 72 6.71 6.93 -11.00
C LEU A 72 7.19 6.28 -12.29
N ALA A 73 7.36 7.06 -13.36
CA ALA A 73 7.87 6.54 -14.62
C ALA A 73 9.31 6.04 -14.48
N ILE A 74 10.19 6.80 -13.80
CA ILE A 74 11.56 6.40 -13.51
C ILE A 74 11.59 5.12 -12.67
N TRP A 75 10.75 5.04 -11.64
CA TRP A 75 10.65 3.87 -10.78
C TRP A 75 10.23 2.62 -11.56
N ARG A 76 9.20 2.72 -12.40
CA ARG A 76 8.71 1.61 -13.24
C ARG A 76 9.72 1.15 -14.30
N LEU A 77 10.51 2.09 -14.83
CA LEU A 77 11.62 1.74 -15.72
C LEU A 77 12.70 0.97 -14.95
N PHE A 78 12.99 1.36 -13.70
CA PHE A 78 13.99 0.71 -12.85
C PHE A 78 13.60 -0.71 -12.45
N THR A 79 12.34 -0.93 -12.05
CA THR A 79 11.90 -2.25 -11.60
C THR A 79 11.66 -3.24 -12.74
N GLY A 80 11.55 -2.74 -13.99
CA GLY A 80 10.92 -3.49 -15.05
C GLY A 80 9.43 -3.66 -14.72
N GLN A 81 8.54 -3.60 -15.71
CA GLN A 81 7.13 -3.93 -15.47
C GLN A 81 6.96 -5.45 -15.29
N GLU A 82 7.52 -6.02 -14.23
CA GLU A 82 7.17 -7.35 -13.78
C GLU A 82 6.13 -7.20 -12.67
N THR A 83 4.89 -7.44 -13.07
CA THR A 83 3.82 -7.75 -12.12
C THR A 83 4.32 -8.95 -11.31
N PRO A 84 4.28 -8.94 -9.97
CA PRO A 84 4.82 -10.05 -9.20
C PRO A 84 4.18 -11.38 -9.64
N GLU A 85 4.94 -12.29 -10.25
CA GLU A 85 4.58 -13.71 -10.40
C GLU A 85 4.66 -14.41 -9.04
N ALA A 86 4.07 -13.83 -8.01
CA ALA A 86 4.04 -14.44 -6.70
C ALA A 86 2.99 -15.56 -6.73
N LYS A 87 3.39 -16.80 -6.99
CA LYS A 87 2.58 -17.99 -6.64
C LYS A 87 2.52 -18.09 -5.12
N LEU A 88 1.65 -17.29 -4.51
CA LEU A 88 1.33 -17.34 -3.08
C LEU A 88 -0.07 -17.96 -2.93
N PRO A 89 -0.21 -19.29 -2.98
CA PRO A 89 -1.53 -19.93 -2.96
C PRO A 89 -2.35 -19.51 -1.73
N ASP A 90 -1.70 -19.42 -0.55
CA ASP A 90 -2.38 -19.02 0.69
C ASP A 90 -2.61 -17.50 0.79
N ALA A 91 -1.70 -16.68 0.25
CA ALA A 91 -1.88 -15.22 0.24
C ALA A 91 -2.96 -14.80 -0.77
N GLY A 92 -3.15 -15.56 -1.85
CA GLY A 92 -4.15 -15.26 -2.87
C GLY A 92 -5.57 -15.29 -2.36
N LEU A 93 -5.91 -16.31 -1.56
CA LEU A 93 -7.22 -16.40 -0.90
C LEU A 93 -7.42 -15.25 0.09
N LEU A 94 -6.39 -14.89 0.87
CA LEU A 94 -6.45 -13.75 1.79
C LEU A 94 -6.70 -12.44 1.04
N VAL A 95 -5.94 -12.16 -0.02
CA VAL A 95 -6.03 -10.91 -0.79
C VAL A 95 -7.39 -10.83 -1.48
N ARG A 96 -7.90 -11.95 -2.00
CA ARG A 96 -9.23 -12.04 -2.62
C ARG A 96 -10.35 -11.81 -1.62
N ASP A 97 -10.31 -12.46 -0.45
CA ASP A 97 -11.29 -12.26 0.61
C ASP A 97 -11.32 -10.81 1.08
N LEU A 98 -10.13 -10.20 1.19
CA LEU A 98 -9.98 -8.81 1.59
C LEU A 98 -10.54 -7.87 0.52
N TYR A 99 -10.33 -8.17 -0.77
CA TYR A 99 -10.95 -7.46 -1.88
C TYR A 99 -12.48 -7.52 -1.83
N LEU A 100 -13.06 -8.73 -1.70
CA LEU A 100 -14.51 -8.91 -1.68
C LEU A 100 -15.16 -8.21 -0.48
N ARG A 101 -14.53 -8.27 0.70
CA ARG A 101 -15.03 -7.60 1.91
C ARG A 101 -14.95 -6.08 1.80
N ASN A 102 -13.86 -5.55 1.24
CA ASN A 102 -13.71 -4.11 1.05
C ASN A 102 -14.60 -3.58 -0.10
N GLY A 103 -14.91 -4.39 -1.11
CA GLY A 103 -15.76 -4.01 -2.24
C GLY A 103 -17.26 -3.99 -1.93
N LEU A 104 -17.70 -4.70 -0.87
CA LEU A 104 -19.10 -4.79 -0.45
C LEU A 104 -19.50 -3.77 0.62
N SER A 105 -18.54 -3.04 1.19
CA SER A 105 -18.81 -2.08 2.27
C SER A 105 -18.68 -0.64 1.76
N SER A 106 -19.78 0.10 1.78
CA SER A 106 -19.79 1.55 1.52
C SER A 106 -19.10 2.37 2.63
N THR A 107 -18.67 1.72 3.72
CA THR A 107 -18.14 2.37 4.94
C THR A 107 -16.82 1.80 5.45
N ASP A 108 -16.51 0.53 5.17
CA ASP A 108 -15.30 -0.16 5.64
C ASP A 108 -14.37 -0.45 4.47
N GLU A 109 -13.54 0.54 4.15
CA GLU A 109 -12.48 0.43 3.14
C GLU A 109 -11.34 -0.52 3.56
N ALA A 110 -11.47 -1.20 4.70
CA ALA A 110 -10.43 -2.01 5.31
C ALA A 110 -11.01 -3.11 6.21
N THR A 111 -10.38 -4.28 6.19
CA THR A 111 -10.78 -5.41 7.05
C THR A 111 -9.91 -5.44 8.32
N PRO A 112 -10.49 -5.52 9.54
CA PRO A 112 -9.71 -5.64 10.78
C PRO A 112 -8.78 -6.85 10.76
N ARG A 113 -7.57 -6.71 11.32
CA ARG A 113 -6.56 -7.77 11.37
C ARG A 113 -7.12 -9.05 12.00
N ASP A 114 -7.80 -8.92 13.13
CA ASP A 114 -8.25 -10.08 13.88
C ASP A 114 -9.39 -10.81 13.16
N THR A 115 -10.15 -10.11 12.31
CA THR A 115 -11.12 -10.74 11.39
C THR A 115 -10.42 -11.58 10.33
N LEU A 116 -9.31 -11.09 9.76
CA LEU A 116 -8.55 -11.85 8.76
C LEU A 116 -7.90 -13.10 9.36
N LEU A 117 -7.34 -12.97 10.56
CA LEU A 117 -6.64 -14.07 11.23
C LEU A 117 -7.58 -15.18 11.76
N LYS A 118 -8.90 -14.99 11.72
CA LYS A 118 -9.87 -16.07 11.98
C LYS A 118 -9.92 -17.11 10.86
N HIS A 119 -9.62 -16.70 9.63
CA HIS A 119 -9.79 -17.53 8.43
C HIS A 119 -8.49 -17.76 7.68
N HIS A 120 -7.47 -16.94 7.95
CA HIS A 120 -6.20 -16.97 7.23
C HIS A 120 -5.01 -17.07 8.21
N SER A 121 -3.92 -17.67 7.74
CA SER A 121 -2.71 -17.79 8.54
C SER A 121 -2.02 -16.43 8.71
N ARG A 122 -1.32 -16.25 9.83
CA ARG A 122 -0.47 -15.07 10.05
C ARG A 122 0.62 -14.95 8.98
N ARG A 123 1.13 -16.08 8.49
CA ARG A 123 2.14 -16.13 7.43
C ARG A 123 1.61 -15.56 6.13
N ALA A 124 0.43 -15.99 5.68
CA ALA A 124 -0.20 -15.46 4.47
C ALA A 124 -0.39 -13.93 4.51
N LEU A 125 -0.75 -13.38 5.67
CA LEU A 125 -0.88 -11.93 5.85
C LEU A 125 0.47 -11.20 5.78
N VAL A 126 1.53 -11.79 6.34
CA VAL A 126 2.89 -11.25 6.25
C VAL A 126 3.39 -11.30 4.82
N ASP A 127 3.21 -12.43 4.14
CA ASP A 127 3.64 -12.62 2.75
C ASP A 127 2.90 -11.66 1.82
N ALA A 128 1.58 -11.50 1.97
CA ALA A 128 0.78 -10.52 1.23
C ALA A 128 1.25 -9.08 1.46
N PHE A 129 1.60 -8.74 2.71
CA PHE A 129 2.10 -7.42 3.06
C PHE A 129 3.49 -7.15 2.50
N GLN A 130 4.40 -8.12 2.59
CA GLN A 130 5.76 -8.03 2.06
C GLN A 130 5.80 -7.99 0.53
N ALA A 131 4.89 -8.71 -0.13
CA ALA A 131 4.67 -8.65 -1.57
C ALA A 131 3.97 -7.36 -2.02
N GLY A 132 3.60 -6.47 -1.09
CA GLY A 132 2.93 -5.21 -1.41
C GLY A 132 1.49 -5.37 -1.89
N LEU A 133 0.88 -6.55 -1.75
CA LEU A 133 -0.50 -6.83 -2.19
C LEU A 133 -1.55 -6.26 -1.24
N VAL A 134 -1.18 -6.08 0.03
CA VAL A 134 -2.03 -5.43 1.05
C VAL A 134 -1.25 -4.36 1.82
N ALA A 135 -1.95 -3.30 2.21
CA ALA A 135 -1.41 -2.25 3.06
C ALA A 135 -2.12 -2.24 4.41
N LYS A 136 -1.36 -2.01 5.48
CA LYS A 136 -1.90 -1.87 6.83
C LYS A 136 -2.50 -0.47 6.98
N VAL A 137 -3.65 -0.36 7.63
CA VAL A 137 -4.30 0.93 7.91
C VAL A 137 -4.88 0.96 9.32
N LYS A 138 -5.26 2.15 9.80
CA LYS A 138 -6.07 2.32 11.02
C LYS A 138 -7.53 2.50 10.63
N ILE A 139 -8.39 1.63 11.16
CA ILE A 139 -9.84 1.71 11.03
C ILE A 139 -10.35 2.54 12.21
N ARG A 140 -11.19 3.53 11.94
CA ARG A 140 -11.80 4.36 12.97
C ARG A 140 -13.27 3.99 13.11
N HIS A 141 -13.67 3.50 14.27
CA HIS A 141 -15.04 3.11 14.54
C HIS A 141 -15.89 4.32 14.99
N PRO A 142 -17.22 4.26 14.79
CA PRO A 142 -18.16 5.15 15.47
C PRO A 142 -17.93 5.06 16.99
N GLY A 143 -17.65 6.19 17.65
CA GLY A 143 -17.21 6.22 19.05
C GLY A 143 -15.72 6.53 19.25
N GLY A 144 -14.93 6.61 18.19
CA GLY A 144 -13.56 7.12 18.23
C GLY A 144 -12.48 6.08 18.51
N GLU A 145 -12.88 4.83 18.81
CA GLU A 145 -11.97 3.69 18.91
C GLU A 145 -11.27 3.44 17.56
N LYS A 146 -10.00 3.01 17.64
CA LYS A 146 -9.17 2.74 16.45
C LYS A 146 -8.63 1.31 16.50
N THR A 147 -8.82 0.56 15.42
CA THR A 147 -8.23 -0.78 15.26
C THR A 147 -7.27 -0.81 14.08
N LYS A 148 -6.41 -1.83 14.04
CA LYS A 148 -5.50 -2.07 12.90
C LYS A 148 -6.19 -3.00 11.91
N GLY A 149 -6.22 -2.60 10.65
CA GLY A 149 -6.77 -3.39 9.56
C GLY A 149 -5.86 -3.41 8.34
N PHE A 150 -6.35 -4.01 7.27
CA PHE A 150 -5.65 -4.13 6.00
C PHE A 150 -6.57 -3.78 4.84
N VAL A 151 -5.98 -3.24 3.77
CA VAL A 151 -6.62 -2.92 2.48
C VAL A 151 -5.88 -3.60 1.35
N VAL A 152 -6.57 -3.92 0.25
CA VAL A 152 -5.91 -4.37 -0.99
C VAL A 152 -5.28 -3.16 -1.67
N THR A 153 -4.02 -3.29 -2.08
CA THR A 153 -3.30 -2.24 -2.82
C THR A 153 -3.61 -2.35 -4.32
N HIS A 154 -3.11 -1.41 -5.12
CA HIS A 154 -3.20 -1.54 -6.57
C HIS A 154 -2.45 -2.76 -7.10
N ALA A 155 -1.26 -3.04 -6.55
CA ALA A 155 -0.52 -4.26 -6.88
C ALA A 155 -1.33 -5.52 -6.53
N GLY A 156 -2.01 -5.53 -5.37
CA GLY A 156 -2.94 -6.59 -5.00
C GLY A 156 -4.08 -6.76 -6.00
N TYR A 157 -4.66 -5.67 -6.47
CA TYR A 157 -5.74 -5.69 -7.46
C TYR A 157 -5.28 -6.20 -8.83
N ALA A 158 -4.16 -5.67 -9.34
CA ALA A 158 -3.54 -6.12 -10.59
C ALA A 158 -3.16 -7.61 -10.50
N TRP A 159 -2.61 -8.03 -9.37
CA TRP A 159 -2.26 -9.42 -9.10
C TRP A 159 -3.51 -10.33 -9.10
N LEU A 160 -4.61 -9.92 -8.44
CA LEU A 160 -5.87 -10.69 -8.45
C LEU A 160 -6.43 -10.86 -9.86
N ARG A 161 -6.43 -9.79 -10.69
CA ARG A 161 -6.86 -9.87 -12.10
C ARG A 161 -5.95 -10.77 -12.93
N GLY A 162 -4.63 -10.60 -12.79
CA GLY A 162 -3.63 -11.39 -13.51
C GLY A 162 -3.68 -12.87 -13.18
N ASN A 163 -4.14 -13.23 -11.98
CA ASN A 163 -4.33 -14.61 -11.54
C ASN A 163 -5.79 -15.10 -11.66
N SER A 164 -6.67 -14.36 -12.34
CA SER A 164 -8.09 -14.71 -12.56
C SER A 164 -8.87 -15.03 -11.28
N LEU A 165 -8.54 -14.34 -10.18
CA LEU A 165 -9.22 -14.48 -8.89
C LEU A 165 -10.39 -13.50 -8.71
N ILE A 166 -10.47 -12.49 -9.59
CA ILE A 166 -11.53 -11.49 -9.74
C ILE A 166 -11.71 -11.09 -11.20
#